data_AF-A0A9E4DY17-F1
#
_entry.id   AF-A0A9E4DY17-F1
#
_cell.length_a   1.000
_cell.length_b   1.000
_cell.length_c   1.000
_cell.angle_alpha   90.00
_cell.angle_beta   90.00
_cell.angle_gamma   90.00
#
_symmetry.space_group_name_H-M   'P 1'
#
loop_
_entity.id
_entity.type
_entity.pdbx_description
1 polymer ?
#
loop_
_entity_poly.entity_id
_entity_poly.type
_entity_poly.pdbx_seq_one_letter_code
_entity_poly.pdbx_strand_id
1 'polypeptide(L)' 'MEKAVVNRQDPDLLDECDFSKGVQGKYAQRYREGTNIVRLDDDVAKIFPDAESVNTALRALGKIIDQHQQKA' A
#
# COMPACT_ATOMS: atom_id res chain seq x y z
N MET A 1 15.58 17.34 12.83
CA MET A 1 15.86 16.07 12.14
C MET A 1 17.29 16.14 11.63
N GLU A 2 18.16 15.33 12.22
CA GLU A 2 19.59 15.30 11.95
C GLU A 2 19.84 14.70 10.57
N LYS A 3 20.56 15.42 9.70
CA LYS A 3 20.91 14.90 8.37
C LYS A 3 21.96 13.81 8.55
N ALA A 4 21.65 12.57 8.16
CA ALA A 4 22.65 11.51 8.08
C ALA A 4 23.74 11.92 7.09
N VAL A 5 24.96 12.09 7.57
CA VAL A 5 26.13 12.37 6.75
C VAL A 5 26.53 11.06 6.08
N VAL A 6 26.34 10.97 4.76
CA VAL A 6 26.79 9.81 3.97
C VAL A 6 28.32 9.75 4.03
N ASN A 7 28.85 8.76 4.76
CA ASN A 7 30.28 8.48 4.78
C ASN A 7 30.63 7.67 3.52
N ARG A 8 31.37 8.27 2.58
CA ARG A 8 31.79 7.61 1.33
C ARG A 8 32.88 6.54 1.54
N GLN A 9 33.30 6.31 2.77
CA GLN A 9 34.33 5.35 3.15
C GLN A 9 33.76 4.22 4.02
N ASP A 10 32.44 4.05 4.04
CA ASP A 10 31.81 2.93 4.73
C ASP A 10 32.20 1.61 4.03
N PRO A 11 33.00 0.74 4.66
CA PRO A 11 33.47 -0.50 4.05
C PRO A 11 32.34 -1.51 3.83
N ASP A 12 31.18 -1.30 4.48
CA ASP A 12 29.99 -2.16 4.33
C ASP A 12 29.11 -1.70 3.15
N LEU A 13 29.40 -0.53 2.54
CA LEU A 13 28.69 -0.01 1.38
C LEU A 13 29.35 -0.51 0.09
N LEU A 14 28.60 -1.26 -0.71
CA LEU A 14 29.07 -1.70 -2.03
C LEU A 14 29.28 -0.49 -2.95
N ASP A 15 30.33 -0.52 -3.79
CA ASP A 15 30.66 0.55 -4.75
C ASP A 15 29.49 0.92 -5.68
N GLU A 16 28.62 -0.05 -5.98
CA GLU A 16 27.41 0.11 -6.79
C GLU A 16 26.24 0.81 -6.05
N CYS A 17 26.33 0.95 -4.73
CA CYS A 17 25.31 1.50 -3.84
C CYS A 17 25.59 2.95 -3.42
N ASP A 18 25.95 3.84 -4.37
CA ASP A 18 26.00 5.29 -4.10
C ASP A 18 24.60 5.91 -4.09
N PHE A 19 24.00 6.00 -2.90
CA PHE A 19 22.72 6.67 -2.69
C PHE A 19 22.83 8.18 -2.42
N SER A 20 24.00 8.80 -2.61
CA SER A 20 24.19 10.24 -2.34
C SER A 20 23.29 11.15 -3.18
N LYS A 21 22.81 10.66 -4.33
CA LYS A 21 21.85 11.34 -5.21
C LYS A 21 20.41 10.83 -5.03
N GLY A 22 20.17 9.96 -4.05
CA GLY A 22 18.86 9.41 -3.74
C GLY A 22 17.90 10.51 -3.27
N VAL A 23 16.68 10.49 -3.81
CA VAL A 23 15.59 11.39 -3.37
C VAL A 23 14.61 10.58 -2.53
N GLN A 24 14.54 10.86 -1.23
CA GLN A 24 13.58 10.21 -0.35
C GLN A 24 12.15 10.47 -0.83
N GLY A 25 11.35 9.41 -0.93
CA GLY A 25 9.95 9.53 -1.32
C GLY A 25 9.70 9.86 -2.80
N LYS A 26 10.69 9.72 -3.69
CA LYS A 26 10.57 9.98 -5.15
C LYS A 26 9.32 9.36 -5.79
N TYR A 27 8.86 8.21 -5.29
CA TYR A 27 7.68 7.49 -5.78
C TYR A 27 6.55 7.39 -4.76
N ALA A 28 6.68 8.02 -3.58
CA ALA A 28 5.69 7.93 -2.51
C ALA A 28 4.33 8.52 -2.94
N GLN A 29 4.33 9.52 -3.81
CA GLN A 29 3.10 10.07 -4.38
C GLN A 29 2.43 9.09 -5.35
N ARG A 30 3.18 8.50 -6.30
CA ARG A 30 2.64 7.50 -7.24
C ARG A 30 2.11 6.25 -6.54
N TYR A 31 2.76 5.84 -5.45
CA TYR A 31 2.28 4.75 -4.60
C TYR A 31 0.93 5.09 -3.95
N ARG A 32 0.78 6.33 -3.43
CA ARG A 32 -0.49 6.80 -2.85
C ARG A 32 -1.61 6.95 -3.87
N GLU A 33 -1.29 7.32 -5.10
CA GLU A 33 -2.25 7.46 -6.20
C GLU A 33 -2.79 6.11 -6.70
N GLY A 34 -2.07 5.01 -6.48
CA GLY A 34 -2.34 3.73 -7.12
C GLY A 34 -2.72 2.57 -6.21
N THR A 35 -2.78 2.72 -4.88
CA THR A 35 -3.12 1.57 -4.04
C THR A 35 -3.78 1.95 -2.72
N ASN A 36 -5.10 1.76 -2.64
CA ASN A 36 -5.80 1.68 -1.35
C ASN A 36 -5.66 0.24 -0.82
N ILE A 37 -4.53 -0.06 -0.18
CA ILE A 37 -4.30 -1.37 0.44
C ILE A 37 -4.99 -1.39 1.79
N VAL A 38 -6.07 -2.17 1.89
CA VAL A 38 -6.76 -2.42 3.14
C VAL A 38 -6.36 -3.81 3.62
N ARG A 39 -5.75 -3.88 4.81
CA ARG A 39 -5.48 -5.16 5.46
C ARG A 39 -6.79 -5.68 6.05
N LEU A 40 -7.12 -6.93 5.76
CA LEU A 40 -8.19 -7.63 6.46
C LEU A 40 -7.67 -8.18 7.79
N ASP A 41 -8.56 -8.31 8.76
CA ASP A 41 -8.26 -9.06 9.98
C ASP A 41 -8.13 -10.55 9.68
N ASP A 42 -7.37 -11.27 10.52
CA ASP A 42 -6.97 -12.66 10.27
C ASP A 42 -8.16 -13.62 10.17
N ASP A 43 -9.23 -13.36 10.91
CA ASP A 43 -10.46 -14.13 10.88
C ASP A 43 -11.23 -13.91 9.57
N VAL A 44 -11.31 -12.66 9.09
CA VAL A 44 -11.94 -12.32 7.82
C VAL A 44 -11.14 -12.89 6.65
N ALA A 45 -9.81 -12.78 6.68
CA ALA A 45 -8.94 -13.28 5.62
C ALA A 45 -9.04 -14.81 5.45
N LYS A 46 -9.31 -15.56 6.52
CA LYS A 46 -9.52 -17.03 6.43
C LYS A 46 -10.75 -17.44 5.65
N ILE A 47 -11.73 -16.55 5.50
CA ILE A 47 -12.99 -16.82 4.78
C ILE A 47 -12.78 -16.71 3.27
N PHE A 48 -11.86 -15.85 2.83
CA PHE A 48 -11.70 -15.52 1.42
C PHE A 48 -10.38 -16.07 0.85
N PRO A 49 -10.41 -16.88 -0.22
CA PRO A 49 -9.20 -17.44 -0.82
C PRO A 49 -8.35 -16.39 -1.55
N ASP A 50 -8.94 -15.29 -2.03
CA ASP A 50 -8.27 -14.26 -2.82
C ASP A 50 -9.00 -12.91 -2.81
N ALA A 51 -8.35 -11.88 -3.38
CA ALA A 51 -8.91 -10.55 -3.49
C ALA A 51 -10.13 -10.44 -4.43
N GLU A 52 -10.28 -11.33 -5.40
CA GLU A 52 -11.42 -11.32 -6.33
C GLU A 52 -12.71 -11.68 -5.58
N SER A 53 -12.64 -12.72 -4.74
CA SER A 53 -13.75 -13.17 -3.89
C SER A 53 -14.20 -12.10 -2.90
N VAL A 54 -13.26 -11.41 -2.24
CA VAL A 54 -13.55 -10.26 -1.35
C VAL A 54 -14.27 -9.16 -2.11
N ASN A 55 -13.72 -8.73 -3.26
CA ASN A 55 -14.28 -7.63 -4.03
C ASN A 55 -15.66 -7.95 -4.58
N THR A 56 -15.90 -9.20 -4.98
CA THR A 56 -17.22 -9.65 -5.44
C THR A 56 -18.26 -9.57 -4.33
N ALA A 57 -17.92 -10.04 -3.13
CA ALA A 57 -18.81 -9.96 -1.97
C ALA A 57 -19.13 -8.51 -1.58
N LEU A 58 -18.11 -7.65 -1.50
CA LEU A 58 -18.30 -6.24 -1.14
C LEU A 58 -19.10 -5.46 -2.20
N ARG A 59 -18.94 -5.77 -3.49
CA ARG A 59 -19.76 -5.18 -4.56
C ARG A 59 -21.21 -5.61 -4.47
N ALA A 60 -21.48 -6.88 -4.15
CA ALA A 60 -22.85 -7.37 -3.93
C ALA A 60 -23.51 -6.65 -2.75
N LEU A 61 -22.78 -6.50 -1.64
CA LEU A 61 -23.24 -5.74 -0.48
C LEU A 61 -23.51 -4.27 -0.83
N GLY A 62 -22.62 -3.64 -1.60
CA GLY A 62 -22.79 -2.26 -2.07
C GLY A 62 -24.08 -2.05 -2.86
N LYS A 63 -24.46 -3.00 -3.73
CA LYS A 63 -25.73 -2.95 -4.47
C LYS A 63 -26.94 -3.00 -3.55
N ILE A 64 -26.89 -3.82 -2.50
CA ILE A 64 -27.98 -3.91 -1.52
C ILE A 64 -28.12 -2.57 -0.77
N ILE A 65 -26.99 -2.02 -0.31
CA ILE A 65 -26.97 -0.72 0.39
C ILE A 65 -27.56 0.39 -0.49
N ASP A 66 -27.13 0.49 -1.75
CA ASP A 66 -27.63 1.46 -2.72
C ASP A 66 -29.15 1.33 -2.95
N GLN A 67 -29.64 0.11 -3.11
CA GLN A 67 -31.08 -0.17 -3.24
C GLN A 67 -31.90 0.27 -2.03
N HIS A 68 -31.35 0.16 -0.82
CA HIS A 68 -32.02 0.62 0.39
C HIS A 68 -32.01 2.15 0.54
N GLN A 69 -30.97 2.83 0.03
CA GLN A 69 -30.91 4.30 0.06
C GLN A 69 -31.88 4.96 -0.92
N GLN A 70 -32.18 4.32 -2.06
CA GLN A 70 -33.14 4.87 -3.05
C GLN A 70 -34.62 4.66 -2.68
N LYS A 71 -34.90 3.83 -1.67
CA LYS A 71 -36.26 3.59 -1.17
C LYS A 71 -36.63 4.45 0.05
N ALA A 72 -35.68 5.20 0.58
CA ALA A 72 -35.88 6.18 1.66
C ALA A 72 -36.08 7.58 1.07
#